data_AF-A0A2A5BF29-F1
#
_entry.id   AF-A0A2A5BF29-F1
#
_cell.length_a   1.000
_cell.length_b   1.000
_cell.length_c   1.000
_cell.angle_alpha   90.00
_cell.angle_beta   90.00
_cell.angle_gamma   90.00
#
_symmetry.space_group_name_H-M   'P 1'
#
loop_
_entity.id
_entity.type
_entity.pdbx_description
1 polymer ?
#
loop_
_entity_poly.entity_id
_entity_poly.type
_entity_poly.pdbx_seq_one_letter_code
_entity_poly.pdbx_strand_id
1 'polypeptide(L)'
;MRYVVIKQGLLIVLLLLIVDIPAAWSARSDHSVILLAKAEFTIERAMKRVKKQYPGKVLKAEEIKSKGPKVFKVKVLMPGGRVKNVFVDAETGDVFEP
;
A
#
# COMPACT_ATOMS: atom_id res chain seq x y z
N MET A 1 -24.86 52.00 56.80
CA MET A 1 -24.23 52.05 55.46
C MET A 1 -23.00 52.96 55.49
N ARG A 2 -21.81 52.37 55.69
CA ARG A 2 -20.43 52.90 55.57
C ARG A 2 -19.58 51.64 55.32
N TYR A 3 -18.72 51.48 54.33
CA TYR A 3 -17.52 52.25 54.00
C TYR A 3 -17.22 52.15 52.48
N VAL A 4 -16.72 53.24 51.92
CA VAL A 4 -16.06 53.33 50.60
C VAL A 4 -14.56 53.51 50.86
N VAL A 5 -13.74 53.18 49.85
CA VAL A 5 -12.28 53.44 49.72
C VAL A 5 -11.45 52.43 50.54
N ILE A 6 -10.62 51.58 49.94
CA ILE A 6 -9.22 51.91 49.62
C ILE A 6 -8.70 51.05 48.45
N LYS A 7 -8.33 51.76 47.40
CA LYS A 7 -7.51 51.42 46.24
C LYS A 7 -6.12 50.91 46.66
N GLN A 8 -5.57 49.97 45.90
CA GLN A 8 -4.14 49.72 45.70
C GLN A 8 -3.33 49.10 46.85
N GLY A 9 -3.34 47.77 46.87
CA GLY A 9 -2.18 46.95 47.23
C GLY A 9 -2.04 45.87 46.15
N LEU A 10 -1.37 46.19 45.04
CA LEU A 10 0.01 45.73 44.85
C LEU A 10 0.02 44.21 44.61
N LEU A 11 -0.31 43.73 43.40
CA LEU A 11 0.65 43.64 42.29
C LEU A 11 1.94 42.93 42.74
N ILE A 12 1.84 41.66 43.12
CA ILE A 12 2.93 40.67 43.17
C ILE A 12 2.23 39.28 43.09
N VAL A 13 2.82 38.34 42.35
CA VAL A 13 2.36 36.94 42.12
C VAL A 13 1.36 36.69 40.97
N LEU A 14 1.51 37.35 39.82
CA LEU A 14 1.04 36.79 38.54
C LEU A 14 2.11 36.95 37.45
N LEU A 15 3.35 36.63 37.82
CA LEU A 15 4.51 36.59 36.93
C LEU A 15 5.15 35.20 37.03
N LEU A 16 4.40 34.19 36.59
CA LEU A 16 4.91 32.85 36.28
C LEU A 16 4.50 32.53 34.83
N LEU A 17 4.94 33.40 33.91
CA LEU A 17 4.94 33.12 32.47
C LEU A 17 6.24 32.38 32.13
N ILE A 18 6.26 31.10 32.46
CA ILE A 18 7.10 30.12 31.78
C ILE A 18 6.20 28.91 31.58
N VAL A 19 5.68 28.74 30.36
CA VAL A 19 5.84 27.47 29.64
C VAL A 19 5.77 27.77 28.14
N ASP A 20 6.94 27.85 27.51
CA ASP A 20 7.10 27.55 26.09
C ASP A 20 6.56 26.14 25.82
N ILE A 21 5.51 25.99 25.00
CA ILE A 21 5.25 24.72 24.32
C ILE A 21 5.03 24.99 22.83
N PRO A 22 5.83 24.33 21.96
CA PRO A 22 6.03 24.71 20.57
C PRO A 22 4.83 24.43 19.68
N ALA A 23 4.69 25.31 18.68
CA ALA A 23 3.91 25.09 17.48
C ALA A 23 4.41 23.83 16.75
N ALA A 24 3.66 22.74 16.79
CA ALA A 24 3.79 21.65 15.82
C ALA A 24 2.65 20.62 15.91
N TRP A 25 1.39 21.04 15.96
CA TRP A 25 0.27 20.11 15.73
C TRP A 25 -0.38 20.42 14.39
N SER A 26 0.46 20.41 13.35
CA SER A 26 -0.02 20.11 12.00
C SER A 26 -0.38 18.64 11.99
N ALA A 27 -1.60 18.32 12.42
CA ALA A 27 -2.23 17.04 12.11
C ALA A 27 -2.40 16.98 10.59
N ARG A 28 -1.33 16.57 9.90
CA ARG A 28 -1.36 16.25 8.49
C ARG A 28 -2.17 14.97 8.37
N SER A 29 -3.47 15.14 8.16
CA SER A 29 -4.35 14.06 7.74
C SER A 29 -3.99 13.74 6.29
N ASP A 30 -2.99 12.88 6.11
CA ASP A 30 -2.73 12.24 4.82
C ASP A 30 -3.89 11.29 4.55
N HIS A 31 -4.93 11.82 3.90
CA HIS A 31 -6.02 11.02 3.36
C HIS A 31 -5.42 10.15 2.25
N SER A 32 -4.95 8.95 2.63
CA SER A 32 -4.65 7.89 1.68
C SER A 32 -5.99 7.49 1.03
N VAL A 33 -6.28 8.12 -0.10
CA VAL A 33 -7.40 7.69 -0.95
C VAL A 33 -7.02 6.31 -1.47
N ILE A 34 -7.47 5.27 -0.77
CA ILE A 34 -7.43 3.90 -1.28
C ILE A 34 -8.47 3.86 -2.39
N LEU A 35 -8.08 4.33 -3.58
CA LEU A 35 -8.79 3.96 -4.80
C LEU A 35 -8.66 2.45 -4.89
N LEU A 36 -9.77 1.73 -4.71
CA LEU A 36 -9.94 0.35 -5.17
C LEU A 36 -9.90 0.31 -6.71
N ALA A 37 -8.84 0.85 -7.33
CA ALA A 37 -8.47 0.48 -8.67
C ALA A 37 -8.12 -1.00 -8.58
N LYS A 38 -9.00 -1.86 -9.10
CA LYS A 38 -8.74 -3.29 -9.28
C LYS A 38 -7.32 -3.41 -9.86
N ALA A 39 -6.36 -3.78 -9.01
CA ALA A 39 -4.96 -3.67 -9.36
C ALA A 39 -4.72 -4.62 -10.52
N GLU A 40 -4.47 -4.09 -11.71
CA GLU A 40 -4.21 -4.90 -12.90
C GLU A 40 -3.13 -5.94 -12.56
N PHE A 41 -3.43 -7.21 -12.83
CA PHE A 41 -2.49 -8.27 -12.51
C PHE A 41 -1.31 -8.15 -13.48
N THR A 42 -0.11 -7.90 -12.94
CA THR A 42 1.08 -7.68 -13.76
C THR A 42 1.77 -9.00 -14.13
N ILE A 43 2.57 -8.98 -15.19
CA ILE A 43 3.41 -10.13 -15.61
C ILE A 43 4.30 -10.62 -14.45
N GLU A 44 4.82 -9.70 -13.63
CA GLU A 44 5.64 -10.04 -12.46
C GLU A 44 4.86 -10.79 -11.39
N ARG A 45 3.60 -10.40 -11.15
CA ARG A 45 2.71 -11.13 -10.24
C ARG A 45 2.38 -12.52 -10.79
N ALA A 46 2.16 -12.65 -12.10
CA ALA A 46 1.97 -13.95 -12.74
C ALA A 46 3.20 -14.87 -12.57
N MET A 47 4.40 -14.35 -12.80
CA MET A 47 5.64 -15.12 -12.55
C MET A 47 5.75 -15.54 -11.08
N LYS A 48 5.49 -14.65 -10.13
CA LYS A 48 5.51 -14.98 -8.69
C LYS A 48 4.48 -16.03 -8.34
N ARG A 49 3.28 -15.97 -8.92
CA ARG A 49 2.21 -16.95 -8.69
C ARG A 49 2.61 -18.32 -9.20
N VAL A 50 3.10 -18.41 -10.44
CA VAL A 50 3.57 -19.66 -11.04
C VAL A 50 4.76 -20.25 -10.27
N LYS A 51 5.74 -19.42 -9.85
CA LYS A 51 6.86 -19.89 -9.01
C LYS A 51 6.43 -20.53 -7.70
N LYS A 52 5.32 -20.09 -7.11
CA LYS A 52 4.80 -20.66 -5.87
C LYS A 52 4.14 -22.02 -6.07
N GLN A 53 3.59 -22.27 -7.26
CA GLN A 53 2.77 -23.45 -7.54
C GLN A 53 3.53 -24.56 -8.27
N TYR A 54 4.59 -24.22 -9.01
CA TYR A 54 5.36 -25.17 -9.81
C TYR A 54 6.80 -25.28 -9.29
N PRO A 55 7.31 -26.50 -9.04
CA PRO A 55 8.70 -26.71 -8.64
C PRO A 55 9.60 -26.62 -9.87
N GLY A 56 9.81 -25.42 -10.43
CA GLY A 56 10.58 -25.25 -11.66
C GLY A 56 11.08 -23.82 -11.88
N LYS A 57 11.99 -23.64 -12.84
CA LYS A 57 12.55 -22.32 -13.18
C LYS A 57 11.68 -21.64 -14.23
N VAL A 58 11.15 -20.45 -13.91
CA VAL A 58 10.49 -19.60 -14.91
C VAL A 58 11.54 -19.12 -15.92
N LEU A 59 11.30 -19.41 -17.20
CA LEU A 59 12.16 -19.02 -18.32
C LEU A 59 11.69 -17.74 -18.98
N LYS A 60 10.37 -17.60 -19.17
CA LYS A 60 9.75 -16.44 -19.83
C LYS A 60 8.33 -16.27 -19.33
N ALA A 61 7.85 -15.04 -19.26
CA ALA A 61 6.44 -14.72 -19.16
C ALA A 61 6.08 -13.69 -20.22
N GLU A 62 4.96 -13.88 -20.89
CA GLU A 62 4.47 -12.98 -21.94
C GLU A 62 2.94 -12.91 -21.93
N GLU A 63 2.40 -11.77 -22.31
CA GLU A 63 0.95 -11.63 -22.52
C GLU A 63 0.56 -12.22 -23.87
N ILE A 64 -0.49 -13.05 -23.88
CA ILE A 64 -1.05 -13.57 -25.12
C ILE A 64 -2.06 -12.56 -25.66
N LYS A 65 -1.83 -12.12 -26.90
CA LYS A 65 -2.84 -11.37 -27.65
C LYS A 65 -3.94 -12.35 -28.09
N SER A 66 -5.11 -12.23 -27.49
CA SER A 66 -6.29 -12.99 -27.86
C SER A 66 -7.50 -12.06 -27.98
N LYS A 67 -8.59 -12.53 -28.61
CA LYS A 67 -9.88 -11.81 -28.61
C LYS A 67 -10.61 -11.92 -27.26
N GLY A 68 -10.17 -12.82 -26.38
CA GLY A 68 -10.78 -13.10 -25.09
C GLY A 68 -10.07 -12.38 -23.94
N PRO A 69 -10.29 -12.85 -22.70
CA PRO A 69 -9.65 -12.29 -21.51
C PRO A 69 -8.13 -12.21 -21.66
N LYS A 70 -7.54 -11.22 -20.98
CA LYS A 70 -6.09 -11.04 -20.93
C LYS A 70 -5.48 -12.20 -20.15
N VAL A 71 -4.54 -12.91 -20.78
CA VAL A 71 -3.90 -14.10 -20.19
C VAL A 71 -2.38 -13.99 -20.35
N PHE A 72 -1.66 -14.31 -19.29
CA PHE A 72 -0.21 -14.45 -19.32
C PHE A 72 0.19 -15.91 -19.53
N LYS A 73 1.09 -16.13 -20.48
CA LYS A 73 1.78 -17.40 -20.68
C LYS A 73 3.10 -17.39 -19.96
N VAL A 74 3.33 -18.36 -19.08
CA VAL A 74 4.58 -18.55 -18.35
C VAL A 74 5.21 -19.87 -18.78
N LYS A 75 6.44 -19.80 -19.29
CA LYS A 75 7.24 -20.98 -19.63
C LYS A 75 8.06 -21.39 -18.40
N VAL A 76 7.90 -22.62 -17.95
CA VAL A 76 8.57 -23.18 -16.77
C VAL A 76 9.42 -24.38 -17.16
N LEU A 77 10.69 -24.36 -16.79
CA LEU A 77 11.57 -25.53 -16.87
C LEU A 77 11.34 -26.42 -15.65
N MET A 78 10.79 -27.61 -15.88
CA MET A 78 10.50 -28.60 -14.84
C MET A 78 11.76 -29.39 -14.45
N PRO A 79 11.79 -29.99 -13.25
CA PRO A 79 12.81 -30.96 -12.87
C PRO A 79 12.68 -32.16 -13.82
N GLY A 80 13.75 -32.47 -14.55
CA GLY A 80 13.73 -33.40 -15.68
C GLY A 80 13.86 -32.73 -17.05
N GLY A 81 14.03 -31.41 -17.11
CA GLY A 81 14.44 -30.69 -18.33
C GLY A 81 13.31 -30.39 -19.31
N ARG A 82 12.08 -30.78 -19.01
CA ARG A 82 10.91 -30.50 -19.85
C ARG A 82 10.43 -29.07 -19.63
N VAL A 83 10.04 -28.39 -20.70
CA VAL A 83 9.41 -27.07 -20.62
C VAL A 83 7.89 -27.23 -20.60
N LYS A 84 7.25 -26.65 -19.58
CA LYS A 84 5.80 -26.59 -19.43
C LYS A 84 5.30 -25.17 -19.69
N ASN A 85 4.20 -25.05 -20.43
CA ASN A 85 3.48 -23.79 -20.59
C ASN A 85 2.35 -23.75 -19.55
N VAL A 86 2.39 -22.74 -18.69
CA VAL A 86 1.38 -22.48 -17.67
C VAL A 86 0.71 -21.16 -18.01
N PHE A 87 -0.60 -21.06 -17.82
CA PHE A 87 -1.38 -19.88 -18.15
C PHE A 87 -1.91 -19.24 -16.87
N VAL A 88 -1.96 -17.91 -16.86
CA VAL A 88 -2.45 -17.13 -15.73
C VAL A 88 -3.44 -16.09 -16.22
N ASP A 89 -4.66 -16.12 -15.68
CA ASP A 89 -5.68 -15.11 -15.95
C ASP A 89 -5.25 -13.75 -15.36
N ALA A 90 -5.29 -12.69 -16.17
CA ALA A 90 -4.78 -11.38 -15.76
C ALA A 90 -5.79 -10.54 -14.95
N GLU A 91 -7.01 -11.03 -14.75
CA GLU A 91 -7.99 -10.36 -13.88
C GLU A 91 -8.02 -10.97 -12.49
N THR A 92 -7.96 -12.30 -12.42
CA THR A 92 -8.10 -13.09 -11.18
C THR A 92 -6.74 -13.53 -10.63
N GLY A 93 -5.74 -13.72 -11.50
CA GLY A 93 -4.48 -14.36 -11.14
C GLY A 93 -4.57 -15.88 -11.05
N ASP A 94 -5.67 -16.48 -11.51
CA ASP A 94 -5.87 -17.92 -11.52
C ASP A 94 -4.94 -18.61 -12.50
N VAL A 95 -4.36 -19.72 -12.05
CA VAL A 95 -3.35 -20.46 -12.80
C VAL A 95 -3.98 -21.73 -13.34
N PHE A 96 -3.84 -21.95 -14.65
CA PHE A 96 -4.44 -23.08 -15.34
C PHE A 96 -3.51 -23.65 -16.44
N GLU A 97 -3.88 -24.84 -16.89
CA GLU A 97 -3.22 -25.59 -17.96
C GLU A 97 -4.25 -25.86 -19.07
N PRO A 98 -3.82 -25.98 -20.34
CA PRO A 98 -4.70 -26.30 -21.45
C PRO A 98 -5.11 -27.77 -21.47
#